data_AF-A0A0D8ZRZ8-F1
#
_entry.id   AF-A0A0D8ZRZ8-F1
#
_cell.length_a   1.000
_cell.length_b   1.000
_cell.length_c   1.000
_cell.angle_alpha   90.00
_cell.angle_beta   90.00
_cell.angle_gamma   90.00
#
_symmetry.space_group_name_H-M   'P 1'
#
loop_
_entity.id
_entity.type
_entity.pdbx_description
1 polymer ?
#
loop_
_entity_poly.entity_id
_entity_poly.type
_entity_poly.pdbx_seq_one_letter_code
_entity_poly.pdbx_strand_id
1 'polypeptide(L)'
;MTPGGDIRVQKLPILSLLVVLVSCRPAQTAKQKDAIALNELSSYGDLLQNPRVNSTQTIANDMQPPHEGAPHGVPRHYNWAFGPRVGMGNNPGKFAAMTAWGQVYVAATGNAATNTRIQIRDIKSYVLSKRDNKWHLLQSSKQVDGNAYREDFAGDISIPANVRREQDGSISVKVDKGYNYHFWCACSKATIDGDNIKGVFTTVQARLVVDNPQKPDDRAQARYLLSMGGDYWLNLTAKWDNGKTNADIGIGKFKYVKNQWQAFNMTTLSPTAIRRHPPPIQ
;
A
#
# COMPACT_ATOMS: atom_id res chain seq x y z
N MET A 1 64.78 24.89 62.35
CA MET A 1 64.86 26.07 61.46
C MET A 1 64.23 25.67 60.12
N THR A 2 63.10 26.29 59.78
CA THR A 2 62.60 26.46 58.39
C THR A 2 63.63 27.29 57.58
N PRO A 3 63.49 27.52 56.25
CA PRO A 3 62.40 27.27 55.26
C PRO A 3 62.95 26.54 53.99
N GLY A 4 62.31 26.36 52.83
CA GLY A 4 61.07 26.77 52.16
C GLY A 4 61.14 26.13 50.74
N GLY A 5 60.07 25.53 50.23
CA GLY A 5 59.27 26.15 49.18
C GLY A 5 59.64 25.60 47.79
N ASP A 6 58.84 24.67 47.25
CA ASP A 6 58.17 24.90 45.97
C ASP A 6 57.17 23.77 45.65
N ILE A 7 55.97 24.20 45.26
CA ILE A 7 54.80 23.36 45.03
C ILE A 7 54.71 23.08 43.52
N ARG A 8 54.76 21.81 43.11
CA ARG A 8 54.15 21.33 41.86
C ARG A 8 53.32 20.08 42.12
N VAL A 9 52.00 20.29 42.01
CA VAL A 9 50.94 19.32 42.24
C VAL A 9 50.94 18.25 41.15
N GLN A 10 51.04 17.00 41.57
CA GLN A 10 50.75 15.80 40.77
C GLN A 10 49.24 15.70 40.52
N LYS A 11 48.85 15.47 39.26
CA LYS A 11 47.48 15.16 38.86
C LYS A 11 47.23 13.65 39.00
N LEU A 12 46.27 13.28 39.86
CA LEU A 12 45.55 12.01 39.85
C LEU A 12 44.03 12.32 39.77
N PRO A 13 43.20 11.43 39.21
CA PRO A 13 41.87 11.76 38.71
C PRO A 13 40.83 11.82 39.83
N ILE A 14 40.03 12.89 39.81
CA ILE A 14 38.88 13.09 40.70
C ILE A 14 37.59 12.70 39.97
N LEU A 15 36.86 11.77 40.60
CA LEU A 15 35.44 11.48 40.43
C LEU A 15 34.64 12.79 40.23
N SER A 16 34.03 12.99 39.07
CA SER A 16 33.16 14.17 38.82
C SER A 16 31.74 13.74 38.50
N LEU A 17 30.89 13.92 39.51
CA LEU A 17 29.47 14.24 39.52
C LEU A 17 28.85 14.55 38.15
N LEU A 18 27.83 13.77 37.77
CA LEU A 18 26.93 14.08 36.68
C LEU A 18 26.02 15.25 37.12
N VAL A 19 26.36 16.48 36.72
CA VAL A 19 25.45 17.62 36.80
C VAL A 19 24.42 17.47 35.68
N VAL A 20 23.16 17.22 36.05
CA VAL A 20 22.03 17.39 35.13
C VAL A 20 21.90 18.88 34.86
N LEU A 21 22.35 19.32 33.68
CA LEU A 21 21.97 20.62 33.13
C LEU A 21 20.47 20.55 32.80
N VAL A 22 19.65 21.00 33.76
CA VAL A 22 18.28 21.43 33.48
C VAL A 22 18.39 22.68 32.60
N SER A 23 18.36 22.47 31.29
CA SER A 23 18.09 23.56 30.35
C SER A 23 16.69 24.09 30.66
N CYS A 24 16.65 25.29 31.22
CA CYS A 24 15.43 26.06 31.43
C CYS A 24 14.80 26.33 30.05
N ARG A 25 13.82 25.53 29.65
CA ARG A 25 12.97 25.87 28.50
C ARG A 25 12.26 27.18 28.86
N PRO A 26 12.24 28.20 27.99
CA PRO A 26 11.42 29.37 28.23
C PRO A 26 9.96 28.91 28.39
N ALA A 27 9.29 29.44 29.41
CA ALA A 27 7.89 29.15 29.66
C ALA A 27 7.09 29.48 28.39
N GLN A 28 6.50 28.44 27.78
CA GLN A 28 5.60 28.60 26.65
C GLN A 28 4.44 29.50 27.09
N THR A 29 4.21 30.55 26.31
CA THR A 29 3.10 31.48 26.55
C THR A 29 1.77 30.74 26.44
N ALA A 30 0.71 31.24 27.09
CA ALA A 30 -0.63 30.66 27.02
C ALA A 30 -1.08 30.42 25.56
N LYS A 31 -0.81 31.39 24.67
CA LYS A 31 -1.07 31.27 23.23
C LYS A 31 -0.35 30.10 22.54
N GLN A 32 0.87 29.76 22.98
CA GLN A 32 1.61 28.62 22.43
C GLN A 32 1.07 27.28 22.91
N LYS A 33 0.59 27.20 24.16
CA LYS A 33 -0.06 26.00 24.71
C LYS A 33 -1.42 25.77 24.05
N ASP A 34 -2.18 26.83 23.83
CA ASP A 34 -3.48 26.78 23.15
C ASP A 34 -3.34 26.34 21.69
N ALA A 35 -2.32 26.82 20.97
CA ALA A 35 -2.04 26.40 19.59
C ALA A 35 -1.61 24.92 19.48
N ILE A 36 -0.85 24.40 20.45
CA ILE A 36 -0.46 22.98 20.51
C ILE A 36 -1.69 22.11 20.83
N ALA A 37 -2.49 22.50 21.82
CA ALA A 37 -3.71 21.79 22.18
C ALA A 37 -4.73 21.77 21.02
N LEU A 38 -4.87 22.87 20.27
CA LEU A 38 -5.74 22.93 19.08
C LEU A 38 -5.23 22.04 17.93
N ASN A 39 -3.92 21.96 17.71
CA ASN A 39 -3.33 21.05 16.71
C ASN A 39 -3.47 19.57 17.11
N GLU A 40 -3.30 19.24 18.39
CA GLU A 40 -3.53 17.88 18.88
C GLU A 40 -5.00 17.50 18.78
N LEU A 41 -5.92 18.38 19.21
CA LEU A 41 -7.37 18.15 19.08
C LEU A 41 -7.83 18.06 17.62
N SER A 42 -7.22 18.83 16.71
CA SER A 42 -7.46 18.70 15.26
C SER A 42 -6.96 17.36 14.72
N SER A 43 -5.78 16.89 15.14
CA SER A 43 -5.28 15.56 14.79
C SER A 43 -6.16 14.43 15.35
N TYR A 44 -6.72 14.58 16.56
CA TYR A 44 -7.67 13.61 17.12
C TYR A 44 -9.03 13.65 16.41
N GLY A 45 -9.52 14.84 16.03
CA GLY A 45 -10.74 15.01 15.24
C GLY A 45 -10.64 14.39 13.84
N ASP A 46 -9.48 14.50 13.19
CA ASP A 46 -9.22 13.91 11.87
C ASP A 46 -9.11 12.37 11.94
N LEU A 47 -8.53 11.83 13.02
CA LEU A 47 -8.46 10.38 13.28
C LEU A 47 -9.81 9.74 13.64
N LEU A 48 -10.74 10.52 14.21
CA LEU A 48 -12.10 10.06 14.50
C LEU A 48 -13.02 10.11 13.27
N GLN A 49 -12.70 10.96 12.27
CA GLN A 49 -13.45 11.04 11.02
C GLN A 49 -12.90 10.14 9.90
N ASN A 50 -11.60 9.81 9.94
CA ASN A 50 -10.95 8.86 9.02
C ASN A 50 -10.03 7.91 9.81
N PRO A 51 -10.52 6.75 10.27
CA PRO A 51 -9.63 5.75 10.85
C PRO A 51 -8.59 5.37 9.80
N ARG A 52 -7.30 5.37 10.17
CA ARG A 52 -6.21 4.97 9.27
C ARG A 52 -6.50 3.58 8.73
N VAL A 53 -6.69 3.48 7.41
CA VAL A 53 -7.11 2.23 6.75
C VAL A 53 -5.94 1.28 6.56
N ASN A 54 -4.72 1.82 6.53
CA ASN A 54 -3.48 1.07 6.35
C ASN A 54 -2.55 1.14 7.58
N SER A 55 -1.55 0.27 7.62
CA SER A 55 -0.48 0.29 8.62
C SER A 55 0.79 -0.38 8.08
N THR A 56 1.96 -0.10 8.65
CA THR A 56 3.19 -0.82 8.29
C THR A 56 3.07 -2.33 8.51
N GLN A 57 2.33 -2.75 9.53
CA GLN A 57 2.06 -4.17 9.78
C GLN A 57 1.18 -4.78 8.68
N THR A 58 0.14 -4.07 8.24
CA THR A 58 -0.71 -4.51 7.12
C THR A 58 0.11 -4.62 5.84
N ILE A 59 0.92 -3.62 5.52
CA ILE A 59 1.79 -3.63 4.33
C ILE A 59 2.75 -4.83 4.36
N ALA A 60 3.37 -5.10 5.51
CA ALA A 60 4.27 -6.24 5.66
C ALA A 60 3.53 -7.59 5.56
N ASN A 61 2.36 -7.71 6.19
CA ASN A 61 1.53 -8.92 6.20
C ASN A 61 0.97 -9.26 4.82
N ASP A 62 0.69 -8.24 4.00
CA ASP A 62 0.22 -8.42 2.62
C ASP A 62 1.30 -9.02 1.71
N MET A 63 2.55 -9.10 2.16
CA MET A 63 3.65 -9.79 1.47
C MET A 63 4.07 -11.09 2.18
N GLN A 64 3.26 -11.64 3.10
CA GLN A 64 3.51 -12.94 3.73
C GLN A 64 2.53 -14.00 3.24
N PRO A 65 2.93 -15.25 2.95
CA PRO A 65 1.98 -16.32 2.65
C PRO A 65 1.20 -16.78 3.90
N PRO A 66 0.16 -17.63 3.73
CA PRO A 66 -0.55 -17.92 2.48
C PRO A 66 -1.58 -16.83 2.19
N HIS A 67 -2.17 -16.84 0.98
CA HIS A 67 -3.41 -16.09 0.71
C HIS A 67 -4.50 -16.39 1.74
N GLU A 68 -5.40 -15.45 2.03
CA GLU A 68 -6.55 -15.72 2.91
C GLU A 68 -7.56 -16.68 2.27
N GLY A 69 -7.59 -16.74 0.94
CA GLY A 69 -8.36 -17.71 0.16
C GLY A 69 -7.74 -17.89 -1.22
N ALA A 70 -8.06 -19.00 -1.89
CA ALA A 70 -7.65 -19.23 -3.26
C ALA A 70 -8.57 -18.44 -4.22
N PRO A 71 -8.03 -17.65 -5.16
CA PRO A 71 -8.82 -17.05 -6.23
C PRO A 71 -9.35 -18.14 -7.18
N HIS A 72 -10.62 -18.02 -7.59
CA HIS A 72 -11.22 -18.95 -8.56
C HIS A 72 -10.54 -18.83 -9.94
N GLY A 73 -10.44 -19.93 -10.67
CA GLY A 73 -9.91 -19.97 -12.04
C GLY A 73 -8.39 -19.78 -12.19
N VAL A 74 -7.68 -19.41 -11.13
CA VAL A 74 -6.21 -19.27 -11.18
C VAL A 74 -5.54 -20.65 -11.21
N PRO A 75 -4.72 -20.96 -12.24
CA PRO A 75 -4.01 -22.22 -12.32
C PRO A 75 -3.03 -22.42 -11.16
N ARG A 76 -3.08 -23.60 -10.54
CA ARG A 76 -2.24 -23.93 -9.37
C ARG A 76 -0.73 -23.91 -9.65
N HIS A 77 -0.32 -24.06 -10.91
CA HIS A 77 1.09 -24.01 -11.30
C HIS A 77 1.63 -22.56 -11.41
N TYR A 78 0.76 -21.55 -11.35
CA TYR A 78 1.21 -20.17 -11.26
C TYR A 78 1.92 -19.96 -9.92
N ASN A 79 3.12 -19.38 -9.96
CA ASN A 79 3.96 -19.16 -8.78
C ASN A 79 3.37 -18.16 -7.76
N TRP A 80 2.26 -17.49 -8.09
CA TRP A 80 1.50 -16.60 -7.22
C TRP A 80 0.16 -17.19 -6.76
N ALA A 81 -0.16 -18.43 -7.14
CA ALA A 81 -1.47 -19.04 -6.85
C ALA A 81 -1.73 -19.25 -5.35
N PHE A 82 -0.68 -19.39 -4.53
CA PHE A 82 -0.80 -19.75 -3.10
C PHE A 82 -0.30 -18.67 -2.13
N GLY A 83 0.39 -17.65 -2.62
CA GLY A 83 0.89 -16.57 -1.79
C GLY A 83 1.38 -15.37 -2.61
N PRO A 84 1.66 -14.26 -1.92
CA PRO A 84 2.32 -13.11 -2.54
C PRO A 84 3.69 -13.49 -3.07
N ARG A 85 4.18 -12.74 -4.05
CA ARG A 85 5.56 -12.88 -4.55
C ARG A 85 6.11 -11.56 -5.04
N VAL A 86 7.42 -11.47 -5.08
CA VAL A 86 8.13 -10.43 -5.82
C VAL A 86 8.47 -10.97 -7.21
N GLY A 87 8.27 -10.16 -8.24
CA GLY A 87 8.68 -10.43 -9.62
C GLY A 87 10.05 -9.81 -9.89
N MET A 88 10.08 -8.79 -10.75
CA MET A 88 11.27 -7.97 -11.02
C MET A 88 11.80 -7.23 -9.78
N GLY A 89 10.94 -6.98 -8.78
CA GLY A 89 11.31 -6.29 -7.56
C GLY A 89 11.81 -4.88 -7.81
N ASN A 90 13.02 -4.56 -7.33
CA ASN A 90 13.60 -3.22 -7.40
C ASN A 90 14.45 -2.98 -8.66
N ASN A 91 14.50 -3.94 -9.58
CA ASN A 91 15.41 -3.91 -10.73
C ASN A 91 14.60 -3.87 -12.03
N PRO A 92 14.12 -2.70 -12.49
CA PRO A 92 13.26 -2.60 -13.67
C PRO A 92 13.98 -2.91 -14.99
N GLY A 93 15.30 -3.00 -15.03
CA GLY A 93 16.05 -3.22 -16.26
C GLY A 93 15.77 -2.12 -17.29
N LYS A 94 15.30 -2.51 -18.48
CA LYS A 94 15.01 -1.58 -19.60
C LYS A 94 13.73 -0.76 -19.44
N PHE A 95 12.91 -1.02 -18.43
CA PHE A 95 11.61 -0.38 -18.28
C PHE A 95 11.76 1.00 -17.62
N ALA A 96 11.15 2.02 -18.24
CA ALA A 96 11.25 3.42 -17.80
C ALA A 96 9.93 3.99 -17.25
N ALA A 97 8.87 3.18 -17.19
CA ALA A 97 7.60 3.56 -16.59
C ALA A 97 7.05 2.46 -15.68
N MET A 98 6.07 2.80 -14.86
CA MET A 98 5.31 1.82 -14.07
C MET A 98 3.82 2.14 -14.02
N THR A 99 3.02 1.14 -13.67
CA THR A 99 1.63 1.35 -13.21
C THR A 99 1.29 0.45 -12.03
N ALA A 100 0.59 0.99 -11.04
CA ALA A 100 -0.13 0.17 -10.07
C ALA A 100 -1.31 -0.52 -10.75
N TRP A 101 -1.55 -1.76 -10.33
CA TRP A 101 -2.73 -2.54 -10.70
C TRP A 101 -3.23 -3.36 -9.51
N GLY A 102 -4.46 -3.85 -9.60
CA GLY A 102 -5.00 -4.82 -8.68
C GLY A 102 -5.96 -5.77 -9.38
N GLN A 103 -6.42 -6.77 -8.65
CA GLN A 103 -7.29 -7.80 -9.18
C GLN A 103 -8.29 -8.27 -8.13
N VAL A 104 -9.54 -8.40 -8.54
CA VAL A 104 -10.64 -8.91 -7.70
C VAL A 104 -11.13 -10.23 -8.27
N TYR A 105 -11.19 -11.25 -7.42
CA TYR A 105 -11.68 -12.58 -7.74
C TYR A 105 -12.83 -12.98 -6.82
N VAL A 106 -13.71 -13.85 -7.32
CA VAL A 106 -14.51 -14.71 -6.45
C VAL A 106 -13.58 -15.75 -5.82
N ALA A 107 -13.77 -16.06 -4.54
CA ALA A 107 -13.03 -17.14 -3.90
C ALA A 107 -13.36 -18.50 -4.55
N ALA A 108 -12.38 -19.40 -4.65
CA ALA A 108 -12.55 -20.73 -5.24
C ALA A 108 -13.60 -21.58 -4.50
N THR A 109 -13.85 -21.30 -3.22
CA THR A 109 -14.93 -21.91 -2.42
C THR A 109 -16.33 -21.46 -2.83
N GLY A 110 -16.45 -20.50 -3.75
CA GLY A 110 -17.70 -19.88 -4.18
C GLY A 110 -18.05 -18.61 -3.41
N ASN A 111 -19.09 -17.95 -3.90
CA ASN A 111 -19.67 -16.72 -3.36
C ASN A 111 -21.20 -16.83 -3.51
N ALA A 112 -21.93 -16.68 -2.40
CA ALA A 112 -23.39 -16.77 -2.39
C ALA A 112 -24.08 -15.39 -2.43
N ALA A 113 -23.32 -14.30 -2.26
CA ALA A 113 -23.87 -12.96 -2.35
C ALA A 113 -24.26 -12.60 -3.79
N THR A 114 -25.47 -12.10 -3.96
CA THR A 114 -26.10 -11.69 -5.22
C THR A 114 -26.31 -10.17 -5.30
N ASN A 115 -26.41 -9.50 -4.16
CA ASN A 115 -26.69 -8.08 -3.97
C ASN A 115 -25.50 -7.32 -3.35
N THR A 116 -24.28 -7.78 -3.61
CA THR A 116 -23.04 -7.19 -3.09
C THR A 116 -22.12 -6.75 -4.21
N ARG A 117 -21.50 -5.57 -4.03
CA ARG A 117 -20.43 -5.00 -4.86
C ARG A 117 -19.16 -4.77 -4.05
N ILE A 118 -18.04 -4.68 -4.75
CA ILE A 118 -16.76 -4.27 -4.20
C ILE A 118 -16.54 -2.80 -4.55
N GLN A 119 -16.58 -1.90 -3.57
CA GLN A 119 -16.23 -0.49 -3.75
C GLN A 119 -14.72 -0.33 -3.62
N ILE A 120 -14.08 0.41 -4.55
CA ILE A 120 -12.63 0.56 -4.68
C ILE A 120 -12.29 2.04 -4.83
N ARG A 121 -11.30 2.52 -4.07
CA ARG A 121 -10.86 3.92 -4.12
C ARG A 121 -9.38 4.09 -3.81
N ASP A 122 -8.87 5.27 -4.16
CA ASP A 122 -7.59 5.81 -3.69
C ASP A 122 -6.39 4.88 -4.02
N ILE A 123 -6.27 4.49 -5.30
CA ILE A 123 -5.12 3.73 -5.79
C ILE A 123 -3.89 4.63 -5.85
N LYS A 124 -2.76 4.12 -5.35
CA LYS A 124 -1.49 4.84 -5.32
C LYS A 124 -0.30 3.94 -5.60
N SER A 125 0.76 4.55 -6.14
CA SER A 125 2.08 3.93 -6.24
C SER A 125 3.18 4.88 -5.76
N TYR A 126 4.19 4.30 -5.14
CA TYR A 126 5.34 5.00 -4.59
C TYR A 126 6.64 4.25 -4.90
N VAL A 127 7.73 5.01 -5.00
CA VAL A 127 9.09 4.48 -5.01
C VAL A 127 9.87 5.06 -3.82
N LEU A 128 10.52 4.18 -3.07
CA LEU A 128 11.55 4.57 -2.12
C LEU A 128 12.84 4.81 -2.91
N SER A 129 13.35 6.03 -2.89
CA SER A 129 14.54 6.40 -3.66
C SER A 129 15.84 5.97 -2.95
N LYS A 130 16.82 5.47 -3.72
CA LYS A 130 18.16 5.15 -3.22
C LYS A 130 18.95 6.41 -2.87
N ARG A 131 18.72 7.51 -3.61
CA ARG A 131 19.47 8.77 -3.48
C ARG A 131 19.19 9.52 -2.17
N ASP A 132 17.93 9.59 -1.77
CA ASP A 132 17.50 10.40 -0.63
C ASP A 132 16.81 9.60 0.49
N ASN A 133 16.61 8.29 0.31
CA ASN A 133 15.91 7.41 1.24
C ASN A 133 14.48 7.87 1.58
N LYS A 134 13.81 8.60 0.67
CA LYS A 134 12.43 9.07 0.82
C LYS A 134 11.49 8.37 -0.14
N TRP A 135 10.23 8.27 0.26
CA TRP A 135 9.14 7.81 -0.59
C TRP A 135 8.67 8.94 -1.50
N HIS A 136 8.66 8.69 -2.80
CA HIS A 136 8.15 9.58 -3.82
C HIS A 136 6.84 9.01 -4.37
N LEU A 137 5.77 9.81 -4.34
CA LEU A 137 4.49 9.47 -4.94
C LEU A 137 4.63 9.51 -6.46
N LEU A 138 4.23 8.43 -7.14
CA LEU A 138 4.27 8.33 -8.59
C LEU A 138 2.88 8.42 -9.22
N GLN A 139 1.91 7.72 -8.63
CA GLN A 139 0.52 7.73 -9.08
C GLN A 139 -0.40 7.92 -7.89
N SER A 140 -1.46 8.70 -8.07
CA SER A 140 -2.56 8.83 -7.12
C SER A 140 -3.85 9.11 -7.88
N SER A 141 -4.86 8.27 -7.67
CA SER A 141 -6.18 8.47 -8.27
C SER A 141 -7.27 7.99 -7.33
N LYS A 142 -8.37 8.74 -7.26
CA LYS A 142 -9.57 8.31 -6.53
C LYS A 142 -10.19 7.08 -7.21
N GLN A 143 -10.11 7.02 -8.53
CA GLN A 143 -10.72 6.01 -9.39
C GLN A 143 -9.69 5.02 -9.90
N VAL A 144 -10.18 3.86 -10.32
CA VAL A 144 -9.46 2.87 -11.11
C VAL A 144 -10.17 2.69 -12.44
N ASP A 145 -9.40 2.43 -13.49
CA ASP A 145 -9.91 1.86 -14.73
C ASP A 145 -9.69 0.35 -14.68
N GLY A 146 -10.40 -0.42 -15.49
CA GLY A 146 -10.23 -1.87 -15.51
C GLY A 146 -11.19 -2.59 -16.43
N ASN A 147 -10.97 -3.89 -16.58
CA ASN A 147 -11.85 -4.77 -17.34
C ASN A 147 -12.05 -6.12 -16.64
N ALA A 148 -13.06 -6.87 -17.08
CA ALA A 148 -13.28 -8.23 -16.61
C ALA A 148 -12.48 -9.20 -17.48
N TYR A 149 -11.35 -9.69 -16.99
CA TYR A 149 -10.45 -10.61 -17.70
C TYR A 149 -10.77 -12.06 -17.36
N ARG A 150 -10.57 -12.98 -18.31
CA ARG A 150 -10.59 -14.41 -18.01
C ARG A 150 -9.69 -14.69 -16.79
N GLU A 151 -10.16 -15.50 -15.85
CA GLU A 151 -9.52 -15.69 -14.53
C GLU A 151 -8.07 -16.20 -14.55
N ASP A 152 -7.61 -16.80 -15.65
CA ASP A 152 -6.24 -17.27 -15.83
C ASP A 152 -5.39 -16.32 -16.70
N PHE A 153 -5.97 -15.20 -17.16
CA PHE A 153 -5.43 -14.25 -18.14
C PHE A 153 -5.04 -14.85 -19.49
N ALA A 154 -5.50 -16.06 -19.81
CA ALA A 154 -5.12 -16.73 -21.04
C ALA A 154 -5.62 -15.97 -22.28
N GLY A 155 -4.69 -15.66 -23.19
CA GLY A 155 -4.97 -14.99 -24.45
C GLY A 155 -5.37 -13.51 -24.31
N ASP A 156 -5.15 -12.90 -23.15
CA ASP A 156 -5.53 -11.49 -22.88
C ASP A 156 -7.03 -11.20 -23.11
N ILE A 157 -7.87 -12.23 -22.94
CA ILE A 157 -9.31 -12.14 -23.19
C ILE A 157 -9.97 -11.37 -22.06
N SER A 158 -10.71 -10.31 -22.42
CA SER A 158 -11.54 -9.54 -21.48
C SER A 158 -12.86 -9.07 -22.09
N ILE A 159 -13.82 -8.79 -21.20
CA ILE A 159 -15.13 -8.21 -21.50
C ILE A 159 -15.36 -6.97 -20.62
N PRO A 160 -16.25 -6.03 -21.02
CA PRO A 160 -16.61 -4.90 -20.18
C PRO A 160 -16.99 -5.30 -18.76
N ALA A 161 -16.34 -4.70 -17.75
CA ALA A 161 -16.66 -4.94 -16.35
C ALA A 161 -17.96 -4.24 -15.92
N ASN A 162 -18.69 -4.84 -14.98
CA ASN A 162 -19.91 -4.26 -14.39
C ASN A 162 -19.57 -3.21 -13.32
N VAL A 163 -19.07 -2.06 -13.78
CA VAL A 163 -18.63 -0.93 -12.95
C VAL A 163 -19.77 0.06 -12.74
N ARG A 164 -19.87 0.59 -11.52
CA ARG A 164 -20.76 1.70 -11.15
C ARG A 164 -19.91 2.81 -10.53
N ARG A 165 -20.12 4.05 -10.96
CA ARG A 165 -19.54 5.23 -10.29
C ARG A 165 -20.32 5.53 -9.02
N GLU A 166 -19.63 5.77 -7.92
CA GLU A 166 -20.22 6.12 -6.64
C GLU A 166 -20.15 7.64 -6.42
N GLN A 167 -21.02 8.17 -5.56
CA GLN A 167 -21.13 9.62 -5.31
C GLN A 167 -19.85 10.23 -4.71
N ASP A 168 -19.07 9.45 -3.97
CA ASP A 168 -17.79 9.87 -3.37
C ASP A 168 -16.62 9.88 -4.38
N GLY A 169 -16.93 9.72 -5.67
CA GLY A 169 -15.96 9.71 -6.76
C GLY A 169 -15.23 8.38 -6.93
N SER A 170 -15.46 7.38 -6.06
CA SER A 170 -14.93 6.04 -6.23
C SER A 170 -15.72 5.23 -7.27
N ILE A 171 -15.34 3.98 -7.48
CA ILE A 171 -16.13 3.02 -8.26
C ILE A 171 -16.52 1.84 -7.39
N SER A 172 -17.55 1.13 -7.80
CA SER A 172 -17.81 -0.23 -7.34
C SER A 172 -17.95 -1.18 -8.51
N VAL A 173 -17.71 -2.47 -8.29
CA VAL A 173 -17.75 -3.50 -9.33
C VAL A 173 -18.49 -4.76 -8.85
N LYS A 174 -19.16 -5.45 -9.78
CA LYS A 174 -19.58 -6.85 -9.61
C LYS A 174 -18.62 -7.77 -10.33
N VAL A 175 -18.27 -8.87 -9.67
CA VAL A 175 -17.37 -9.90 -10.19
C VAL A 175 -18.06 -11.24 -10.05
N ASP A 176 -18.10 -12.00 -11.14
CA ASP A 176 -18.72 -13.32 -11.20
C ASP A 176 -17.66 -14.36 -11.58
N LYS A 177 -17.94 -15.65 -11.35
CA LYS A 177 -17.01 -16.72 -11.75
C LYS A 177 -16.77 -16.70 -13.27
N GLY A 178 -15.56 -17.07 -13.68
CA GLY A 178 -15.13 -17.07 -15.08
C GLY A 178 -14.38 -15.80 -15.50
N TYR A 179 -14.59 -14.68 -14.79
CA TYR A 179 -13.85 -13.44 -15.00
C TYR A 179 -13.40 -12.80 -13.68
N ASN A 180 -12.17 -12.29 -13.65
CA ASN A 180 -11.68 -11.43 -12.59
C ASN A 180 -11.80 -9.97 -13.01
N TYR A 181 -11.96 -9.04 -12.06
CA TYR A 181 -11.81 -7.62 -12.37
C TYR A 181 -10.35 -7.21 -12.17
N HIS A 182 -9.63 -7.07 -13.27
CA HIS A 182 -8.27 -6.52 -13.28
C HIS A 182 -8.35 -5.02 -13.53
N PHE A 183 -7.77 -4.24 -12.62
CA PHE A 183 -7.85 -2.79 -12.63
C PHE A 183 -6.48 -2.14 -12.47
N TRP A 184 -6.35 -0.91 -12.94
CA TRP A 184 -5.13 -0.11 -12.88
C TRP A 184 -5.45 1.34 -12.52
N CYS A 185 -4.43 2.15 -12.26
CA CYS A 185 -4.64 3.57 -12.01
C CYS A 185 -5.38 4.19 -13.20
N ALA A 186 -6.47 4.92 -12.93
CA ALA A 186 -7.13 5.72 -13.97
C ALA A 186 -6.26 6.91 -14.44
N CYS A 187 -5.16 7.18 -13.73
CA CYS A 187 -4.11 8.08 -14.16
C CYS A 187 -3.17 7.40 -15.16
N SER A 188 -2.42 8.18 -15.94
CA SER A 188 -1.39 7.61 -16.82
C SER A 188 -0.36 6.80 -16.03
N LYS A 189 0.38 5.94 -16.74
CA LYS A 189 1.63 5.35 -16.23
C LYS A 189 2.53 6.48 -15.68
N ALA A 190 3.38 6.15 -14.71
CA ALA A 190 4.34 7.10 -14.16
C ALA A 190 5.75 6.77 -14.63
N THR A 191 6.54 7.80 -14.92
CA THR A 191 7.97 7.64 -15.23
C THR A 191 8.71 7.18 -13.98
N ILE A 192 9.70 6.32 -14.17
CA ILE A 192 10.62 5.90 -13.11
C ILE A 192 12.06 6.17 -13.52
N ASP A 193 12.90 6.39 -12.52
CA ASP A 193 14.35 6.33 -12.68
C ASP A 193 14.79 4.92 -12.23
N GLY A 194 15.12 4.07 -13.21
CA GLY A 194 15.39 2.66 -12.97
C GLY A 194 16.59 2.39 -12.07
N ASP A 195 17.56 3.29 -12.03
CA ASP A 195 18.73 3.18 -11.16
C ASP A 195 18.42 3.59 -9.72
N ASN A 196 17.35 4.36 -9.51
CA ASN A 196 16.98 4.98 -8.24
C ASN A 196 15.80 4.30 -7.50
N ILE A 197 15.68 2.97 -7.59
CA ILE A 197 14.62 2.21 -6.90
C ILE A 197 15.17 1.39 -5.73
N LYS A 198 14.92 1.83 -4.49
CA LYS A 198 15.21 1.07 -3.26
C LYS A 198 14.04 0.19 -2.83
N GLY A 199 12.83 0.56 -3.21
CA GLY A 199 11.59 -0.14 -2.88
C GLY A 199 10.44 0.37 -3.72
N VAL A 200 9.46 -0.49 -3.99
CA VAL A 200 8.19 -0.13 -4.62
C VAL A 200 7.07 -0.43 -3.62
N PHE A 201 6.05 0.40 -3.63
CA PHE A 201 4.84 0.22 -2.84
C PHE A 201 3.62 0.62 -3.67
N THR A 202 2.64 -0.28 -3.78
CA THR A 202 1.32 0.03 -4.36
C THR A 202 0.24 -0.28 -3.34
N THR A 203 -0.81 0.54 -3.33
CA THR A 203 -1.93 0.39 -2.39
C THR A 203 -3.23 0.82 -3.04
N VAL A 204 -4.32 0.22 -2.59
CA VAL A 204 -5.70 0.66 -2.86
C VAL A 204 -6.55 0.39 -1.62
N GLN A 205 -7.67 1.10 -1.49
CA GLN A 205 -8.67 0.80 -0.47
C GLN A 205 -9.89 0.13 -1.11
N ALA A 206 -10.44 -0.89 -0.45
CA ALA A 206 -11.70 -1.50 -0.86
C ALA A 206 -12.60 -1.90 0.32
N ARG A 207 -13.90 -2.01 0.06
CA ARG A 207 -14.91 -2.56 0.97
C ARG A 207 -16.09 -3.18 0.21
N LEU A 208 -16.94 -3.92 0.91
CA LEU A 208 -18.21 -4.41 0.41
C LEU A 208 -19.33 -3.38 0.58
N VAL A 209 -20.11 -3.18 -0.47
CA VAL A 209 -21.31 -2.32 -0.47
C VAL A 209 -22.52 -3.03 -1.06
N VAL A 210 -23.71 -2.58 -0.70
CA VAL A 210 -24.97 -3.11 -1.25
C VAL A 210 -25.12 -2.67 -2.71
N ASP A 211 -25.50 -3.61 -3.58
CA ASP A 211 -25.74 -3.34 -5.00
C ASP A 211 -27.04 -2.57 -5.20
N ASN A 212 -28.17 -3.15 -4.76
CA ASN A 212 -29.48 -2.53 -4.82
C ASN A 212 -30.03 -2.36 -3.39
N PRO A 213 -30.26 -1.13 -2.91
CA PRO A 213 -30.77 -0.87 -1.57
C PRO A 213 -32.21 -1.37 -1.34
N GLN A 214 -32.94 -1.72 -2.41
CA GLN A 214 -34.28 -2.31 -2.36
C GLN A 214 -34.28 -3.84 -2.22
N LYS A 215 -33.10 -4.47 -2.23
CA LYS A 215 -32.93 -5.92 -2.03
C LYS A 215 -32.26 -6.19 -0.67
N PRO A 216 -32.41 -7.40 -0.08
CA PRO A 216 -31.75 -7.75 1.17
C PRO A 216 -30.23 -7.54 1.11
N ASP A 217 -29.64 -7.08 2.22
CA ASP A 217 -28.19 -7.00 2.37
C ASP A 217 -27.63 -8.42 2.58
N ASP A 218 -26.80 -8.88 1.65
CA ASP A 218 -26.19 -10.21 1.67
C ASP A 218 -24.66 -10.17 1.79
N ARG A 219 -24.08 -9.03 2.19
CA ARG A 219 -22.61 -8.85 2.27
C ARG A 219 -21.92 -9.84 3.20
N ALA A 220 -22.62 -10.34 4.23
CA ALA A 220 -22.09 -11.38 5.11
C ALA A 220 -21.82 -12.72 4.39
N GLN A 221 -22.45 -12.94 3.24
CA GLN A 221 -22.29 -14.13 2.40
C GLN A 221 -21.23 -13.92 1.30
N ALA A 222 -20.71 -12.70 1.18
CA ALA A 222 -19.80 -12.32 0.11
C ALA A 222 -18.40 -12.92 0.32
N ARG A 223 -17.84 -13.50 -0.74
CA ARG A 223 -16.49 -14.10 -0.73
C ARG A 223 -15.66 -13.61 -1.91
N TYR A 224 -15.31 -12.33 -1.85
CA TYR A 224 -14.43 -11.68 -2.81
C TYR A 224 -13.02 -11.52 -2.24
N LEU A 225 -12.03 -11.79 -3.08
CA LEU A 225 -10.61 -11.64 -2.77
C LEU A 225 -10.05 -10.49 -3.60
N LEU A 226 -9.27 -9.60 -2.98
CA LEU A 226 -8.54 -8.56 -3.68
C LEU A 226 -7.04 -8.70 -3.40
N SER A 227 -6.24 -8.50 -4.44
CA SER A 227 -4.78 -8.35 -4.37
C SER A 227 -4.34 -7.10 -5.14
N MET A 228 -3.24 -6.49 -4.69
CA MET A 228 -2.57 -5.41 -5.39
C MET A 228 -1.27 -5.91 -6.02
N GLY A 229 -0.83 -5.22 -7.06
CA GLY A 229 0.46 -5.42 -7.70
C GLY A 229 0.92 -4.18 -8.42
N GLY A 230 1.87 -4.35 -9.31
CA GLY A 230 2.34 -3.30 -10.21
C GLY A 230 3.19 -3.88 -11.31
N ASP A 231 3.23 -3.19 -12.44
CA ASP A 231 4.03 -3.57 -13.59
C ASP A 231 5.00 -2.45 -13.93
N TYR A 232 6.21 -2.84 -14.30
CA TYR A 232 7.10 -2.00 -15.07
C TYR A 232 6.72 -2.05 -16.55
N TRP A 233 6.89 -0.94 -17.26
CA TRP A 233 6.54 -0.74 -18.66
C TRP A 233 7.69 -0.07 -19.40
N LEU A 234 7.84 -0.36 -20.70
CA LEU A 234 8.95 0.19 -21.50
C LEU A 234 8.96 1.72 -21.46
N ASN A 235 7.79 2.34 -21.54
CA ASN A 235 7.59 3.77 -21.45
C ASN A 235 6.11 4.07 -21.15
N LEU A 236 5.77 5.36 -21.11
CA LEU A 236 4.43 5.85 -20.76
C LEU A 236 3.33 5.45 -21.77
N THR A 237 3.67 5.23 -23.03
CA THR A 237 2.73 4.98 -24.14
C THR A 237 2.72 3.53 -24.60
N ALA A 238 3.59 2.68 -24.03
CA ALA A 238 3.68 1.27 -24.35
C ALA A 238 2.33 0.57 -24.13
N LYS A 239 1.92 -0.17 -25.15
CA LYS A 239 0.75 -1.04 -25.14
C LYS A 239 1.17 -2.46 -24.80
N TRP A 240 0.25 -3.25 -24.26
CA TRP A 240 0.52 -4.65 -23.98
C TRP A 240 0.88 -5.39 -25.27
N ASP A 241 1.94 -6.20 -25.22
CA ASP A 241 2.42 -7.06 -26.30
C ASP A 241 3.00 -8.33 -25.68
N ASN A 242 2.09 -9.17 -25.15
CA ASN A 242 2.41 -10.51 -24.67
C ASN A 242 3.67 -10.61 -23.77
N GLY A 243 3.75 -9.73 -22.77
CA GLY A 243 4.85 -9.70 -21.79
C GLY A 243 6.18 -9.14 -22.30
N LYS A 244 6.25 -8.60 -23.53
CA LYS A 244 7.47 -7.97 -24.06
C LYS A 244 7.63 -6.51 -23.64
N THR A 245 6.50 -5.84 -23.40
CA THR A 245 6.41 -4.40 -23.14
C THR A 245 6.22 -4.06 -21.67
N ASN A 246 5.90 -5.06 -20.84
CA ASN A 246 5.74 -4.96 -19.41
C ASN A 246 6.34 -6.16 -18.67
N ALA A 247 6.67 -5.97 -17.40
CA ALA A 247 7.03 -7.06 -16.50
C ALA A 247 6.52 -6.76 -15.09
N ASP A 248 6.07 -7.81 -14.41
CA ASP A 248 5.52 -7.73 -13.07
C ASP A 248 6.59 -7.32 -12.04
N ILE A 249 6.26 -6.32 -11.23
CA ILE A 249 7.05 -5.88 -10.07
C ILE A 249 6.88 -6.89 -8.94
N GLY A 250 5.64 -7.30 -8.70
CA GLY A 250 5.23 -8.20 -7.64
C GLY A 250 3.72 -8.21 -7.44
N ILE A 251 3.26 -9.23 -6.73
CA ILE A 251 1.86 -9.51 -6.46
C ILE A 251 1.69 -9.67 -4.95
N GLY A 252 0.79 -8.89 -4.37
CA GLY A 252 0.41 -8.96 -2.97
C GLY A 252 -0.51 -10.13 -2.65
N LYS A 253 -0.75 -10.34 -1.36
CA LYS A 253 -1.65 -11.34 -0.83
C LYS A 253 -3.08 -11.08 -1.29
N PHE A 254 -3.79 -12.13 -1.68
CA PHE A 254 -5.25 -12.09 -1.75
C PHE A 254 -5.84 -12.10 -0.34
N LYS A 255 -6.60 -11.05 -0.03
CA LYS A 255 -7.37 -10.93 1.22
C LYS A 255 -8.85 -10.84 0.92
N TYR A 256 -9.67 -11.32 1.84
CA TYR A 256 -11.10 -11.13 1.75
C TYR A 256 -11.46 -9.65 1.93
N VAL A 257 -12.28 -9.14 1.02
CA VAL A 257 -12.89 -7.81 1.15
C VAL A 257 -14.01 -7.88 2.19
N LYS A 258 -14.02 -6.94 3.13
CA LYS A 258 -14.98 -6.84 4.23
C LYS A 258 -15.86 -5.60 4.10
N ASN A 259 -16.85 -5.48 4.99
CA ASN A 259 -17.79 -4.33 5.00
C ASN A 259 -17.11 -2.99 5.33
N GLN A 260 -15.99 -3.04 6.07
CA GLN A 260 -15.21 -1.85 6.43
C GLN A 260 -14.12 -1.61 5.38
N TRP A 261 -13.70 -0.35 5.23
CA TRP A 261 -12.55 -0.02 4.40
C TRP A 261 -11.30 -0.78 4.87
N GLN A 262 -10.64 -1.43 3.93
CA GLN A 262 -9.35 -2.09 4.12
C GLN A 262 -8.36 -1.63 3.06
N ALA A 263 -7.10 -1.53 3.43
CA ALA A 263 -6.01 -1.35 2.47
C ALA A 263 -5.55 -2.71 1.96
N PHE A 264 -5.20 -2.76 0.68
CA PHE A 264 -4.59 -3.90 0.02
C PHE A 264 -3.29 -3.42 -0.60
N ASN A 265 -2.22 -4.18 -0.41
CA ASN A 265 -0.88 -3.69 -0.66
C ASN A 265 -0.03 -4.67 -1.45
N MET A 266 0.92 -4.13 -2.20
CA MET A 266 2.11 -4.84 -2.62
C MET A 266 3.33 -4.00 -2.29
N THR A 267 4.39 -4.63 -1.79
CA THR A 267 5.69 -3.97 -1.68
C THR A 267 6.83 -4.93 -1.94
N THR A 268 7.94 -4.40 -2.44
CA THR A 268 9.19 -5.14 -2.63
C THR A 268 10.09 -5.11 -1.40
N LEU A 269 9.71 -4.37 -0.35
CA LEU A 269 10.48 -4.27 0.88
C LEU A 269 10.20 -5.43 1.83
N SER A 270 11.25 -5.90 2.53
CA SER A 270 11.08 -6.82 3.66
C SER A 270 10.41 -6.14 4.85
N PRO A 271 9.80 -6.89 5.79
CA PRO A 271 9.23 -6.33 7.02
C PRO A 271 10.22 -5.44 7.81
N THR A 272 11.50 -5.83 7.85
CA THR A 272 12.55 -5.02 8.50
C THR A 272 12.80 -3.72 7.74
N ALA A 273 12.83 -3.75 6.41
CA ALA A 273 13.01 -2.54 5.60
C ALA A 273 11.81 -1.59 5.71
N ILE A 274 10.58 -2.12 5.75
CA ILE A 274 9.37 -1.33 5.99
C ILE A 274 9.45 -0.60 7.33
N ARG A 275 9.92 -1.25 8.41
CA ARG A 275 10.08 -0.58 9.71
C ARG A 275 11.13 0.53 9.68
N ARG A 276 12.21 0.38 8.90
CA ARG A 276 13.27 1.39 8.75
C ARG A 276 12.85 2.54 7.83
N HIS A 277 12.02 2.25 6.82
CA HIS A 277 11.58 3.19 5.80
C HIS A 277 10.06 3.06 5.61
N PRO A 278 9.25 3.49 6.60
CA PRO A 278 7.81 3.29 6.56
C PRO A 278 7.20 3.98 5.33
N PRO A 279 6.44 3.25 4.48
CA PRO A 279 5.67 3.87 3.41
C PRO A 279 4.65 4.87 3.96
N PRO A 280 4.21 5.85 3.16
CA PRO A 280 3.11 6.72 3.54
C PRO A 280 1.85 5.90 3.89
N ILE A 281 1.30 6.13 5.08
CA ILE A 281 0.12 5.42 5.61
C ILE A 281 -1.08 6.36 5.54
N GLN A 282 -2.20 5.88 5.01
CA GLN A 282 -3.50 6.55 4.99
C GLN A 282 -4.57 5.59 5.46
#